data_AF-A0A960KZ74-F1
#
_entry.id   AF-A0A960KZ74-F1
#
_cell.length_a   1.000
_cell.length_b   1.000
_cell.length_c   1.000
_cell.angle_alpha   90.00
_cell.angle_beta   90.00
_cell.angle_gamma   90.00
#
_symmetry.space_group_name_H-M   'P 1'
#
loop_
_entity.id
_entity.type
_entity.pdbx_description
1 polymer ?
#
loop_
_entity_poly.entity_id
_entity_poly.type
_entity_poly.pdbx_seq_one_letter_code
_entity_poly.pdbx_strand_id
1 'polypeptide(L)'
;MLIAGFGFMLLMALWIAAPLWRSHSAHQSLDATAAAERVDFLMRSLANAQKAHNRKRIGEEDYHNIERRLVLQIAKIYHQGGDIDPETACPACFAATDPKGRYCGKCGESLPGQEASSCSNCGKTCEAHFKFCPHCGAANALIEADA
;
A
#
# COMPACT_ATOMS: atom_id res chain seq x y z
N MET A 1 54.06 34.88 -32.23
CA MET A 1 53.84 33.82 -31.22
C MET A 1 52.50 34.11 -30.59
N LEU A 2 51.42 33.42 -30.99
CA LEU A 2 50.93 32.18 -30.35
C LEU A 2 50.66 32.49 -28.87
N ILE A 3 49.46 32.46 -28.30
CA ILE A 3 48.41 31.44 -28.37
C ILE A 3 47.11 32.11 -27.86
N ALA A 4 46.14 32.38 -28.73
CA ALA A 4 44.79 32.75 -28.32
C ALA A 4 43.80 32.23 -29.38
N GLY A 5 43.47 30.94 -29.32
CA GLY A 5 42.57 30.37 -30.34
C GLY A 5 42.28 28.87 -30.25
N PHE A 6 42.92 28.11 -29.37
CA PHE A 6 42.71 26.65 -29.31
C PHE A 6 41.70 26.18 -28.24
N GLY A 7 41.24 27.06 -27.35
CA GLY A 7 40.30 26.69 -26.29
C GLY A 7 38.84 26.58 -26.70
N PHE A 8 38.42 27.29 -27.76
CA PHE A 8 36.99 27.43 -28.07
C PHE A 8 36.44 26.35 -29.02
N MET A 9 37.29 25.74 -29.85
CA MET A 9 36.84 24.66 -30.77
C MET A 9 36.74 23.27 -30.13
N LEU A 10 37.39 23.02 -29.00
CA LEU A 10 37.33 21.71 -28.33
C LEU A 10 36.09 21.53 -27.44
N LEU A 11 35.42 22.63 -27.06
CA LEU A 11 34.18 22.57 -26.26
C LEU A 11 32.90 22.39 -27.10
N MET A 12 32.95 22.61 -28.41
CA MET A 12 31.79 22.41 -29.31
C MET A 12 31.69 20.98 -29.87
N ALA A 13 32.78 20.20 -29.85
CA ALA A 13 32.80 18.85 -30.41
C ALA A 13 32.20 17.77 -29.48
N LEU A 14 32.07 18.04 -28.18
CA LEU A 14 31.48 17.11 -27.21
C LEU A 14 29.95 17.20 -27.10
N TRP A 15 29.30 18.08 -27.88
CA TRP A 15 27.83 18.28 -27.84
C TRP A 15 27.06 17.52 -28.94
N ILE A 16 27.74 16.85 -29.87
CA ILE A 16 27.09 16.26 -31.06
C ILE A 16 26.88 14.72 -30.93
N ALA A 17 27.33 14.09 -29.84
CA ALA A 17 27.30 12.62 -29.69
C ALA A 17 26.35 12.06 -28.62
N ALA A 18 25.21 12.70 -28.35
CA ALA A 18 24.11 12.06 -27.62
C ALA A 18 22.78 12.72 -28.01
N PRO A 19 21.98 12.10 -28.91
CA PRO A 19 20.96 11.20 -28.40
C PRO A 19 20.50 10.14 -29.45
N LEU A 20 21.14 8.99 -29.52
CA LEU A 20 20.57 7.79 -30.20
C LEU A 20 20.01 6.76 -29.22
N TRP A 21 19.87 7.11 -27.95
CA TRP A 21 19.22 6.31 -26.91
C TRP A 21 17.93 6.97 -26.42
N ARG A 22 17.07 7.37 -27.36
CA ARG A 22 15.79 8.02 -27.07
C ARG A 22 14.62 7.32 -27.76
N SER A 23 14.51 6.01 -27.61
CA SER A 23 13.41 5.27 -28.23
C SER A 23 12.83 4.09 -27.45
N HIS A 24 13.05 3.97 -26.13
CA HIS A 24 12.42 2.88 -25.35
C HIS A 24 11.64 3.31 -24.09
N SER A 25 11.42 4.61 -23.86
CA SER A 25 10.76 5.10 -22.62
C SER A 25 9.43 5.85 -22.86
N ALA A 26 8.84 5.78 -24.06
CA ALA A 26 7.69 6.62 -24.43
C ALA A 26 6.32 6.11 -23.96
N HIS A 27 6.20 4.87 -23.45
CA HIS A 27 4.92 4.32 -23.00
C HIS A 27 4.67 4.42 -21.49
N GLN A 28 5.64 4.88 -20.69
CA GLN A 28 5.52 4.90 -19.21
C GLN A 28 5.14 6.28 -18.65
N SER A 29 5.21 7.36 -19.45
CA SER A 29 5.04 8.73 -18.96
C SER A 29 3.58 9.22 -18.91
N LEU A 30 2.69 8.68 -19.75
CA LEU A 30 1.27 9.09 -19.79
C LEU A 30 0.49 8.64 -18.55
N ASP A 31 0.76 7.43 -18.05
CA ASP A 31 0.15 6.93 -16.82
C ASP A 31 0.69 7.64 -15.57
N ALA A 32 1.98 7.99 -15.57
CA ALA A 32 2.63 8.68 -14.46
C ALA A 32 2.07 10.09 -14.22
N THR A 33 1.78 10.85 -15.29
CA THR A 33 1.20 12.19 -15.16
C THR A 33 -0.24 12.15 -14.66
N ALA A 34 -1.06 11.22 -15.16
CA ALA A 34 -2.44 11.06 -14.71
C ALA A 34 -2.53 10.58 -13.25
N ALA A 35 -1.62 9.68 -12.84
CA ALA A 35 -1.49 9.27 -11.45
C ALA A 35 -1.10 10.45 -10.54
N ALA A 36 -0.14 11.28 -10.97
CA ALA A 36 0.30 12.45 -10.21
C ALA A 36 -0.83 13.47 -10.00
N GLU A 37 -1.63 13.75 -11.03
CA GLU A 37 -2.79 14.66 -10.91
C GLU A 37 -3.85 14.13 -9.93
N ARG A 38 -4.09 12.82 -9.94
CA ARG A 38 -5.03 12.18 -8.99
C ARG A 38 -4.51 12.23 -7.56
N VAL A 39 -3.22 11.99 -7.34
CA VAL A 39 -2.60 12.13 -6.01
C VAL A 39 -2.69 13.59 -5.52
N ASP A 40 -2.39 14.57 -6.38
CA ASP A 40 -2.48 15.99 -6.01
C ASP A 40 -3.91 16.37 -5.57
N PHE A 41 -4.93 15.92 -6.30
CA PHE A 41 -6.32 16.11 -5.93
C PHE A 41 -6.66 15.52 -4.55
N LEU A 42 -6.19 14.30 -4.26
CA LEU A 42 -6.43 13.63 -2.98
C LEU A 42 -5.71 14.34 -1.83
N MET A 43 -4.49 14.82 -2.05
CA MET A 43 -3.74 15.60 -1.07
C MET A 43 -4.42 16.94 -0.74
N ARG A 44 -4.94 17.66 -1.75
CA ARG A 44 -5.75 18.86 -1.52
C ARG A 44 -7.03 18.55 -0.75
N SER A 45 -7.66 17.42 -1.03
CA SER A 45 -8.86 16.97 -0.31
C SER A 45 -8.57 16.67 1.16
N LEU A 46 -7.44 16.04 1.48
CA LEU A 46 -6.97 15.84 2.86
C LEU A 46 -6.75 17.18 3.58
N ALA A 47 -6.06 18.12 2.95
CA ALA A 47 -5.84 19.45 3.53
C ALA A 47 -7.15 20.19 3.83
N ASN A 48 -8.15 20.05 2.95
CA ASN A 48 -9.48 20.62 3.16
C ASN A 48 -10.23 19.95 4.31
N ALA A 49 -10.16 18.63 4.44
CA ALA A 49 -10.74 17.89 5.57
C ALA A 49 -10.11 18.34 6.90
N GLN A 50 -8.78 18.46 6.94
CA GLN A 50 -8.06 18.94 8.12
C GLN A 50 -8.45 20.37 8.49
N LYS A 51 -8.61 21.25 7.50
CA LYS A 51 -9.11 22.62 7.71
C LYS A 51 -10.56 22.63 8.22
N ALA A 52 -11.41 21.71 7.77
CA ALA A 52 -12.77 21.57 8.25
C ALA A 52 -12.81 21.07 9.71
N HIS A 53 -11.98 20.10 10.06
CA HIS A 53 -11.82 19.59 11.42
C HIS A 53 -11.31 20.67 12.38
N ASN A 54 -10.24 21.39 12.00
CA ASN A 54 -9.70 22.51 12.79
C ASN A 54 -10.72 23.65 13.00
N ARG A 55 -11.67 23.80 12.08
CA ARG A 55 -12.79 24.76 12.19
C ARG A 55 -14.03 24.16 12.87
N LYS A 56 -13.93 22.95 13.42
CA LYS A 56 -15.03 22.21 14.08
C LYS A 56 -16.28 22.04 13.19
N ARG A 57 -16.09 21.94 11.88
CA ARG A 57 -17.19 21.70 10.92
C ARG A 57 -17.53 20.23 10.77
N ILE A 58 -16.59 19.36 11.11
CA ILE A 58 -16.73 17.89 11.15
C ILE A 58 -16.18 17.40 12.49
N GLY A 59 -16.69 16.29 13.00
CA GLY A 59 -16.21 15.66 14.22
C GLY A 59 -14.89 14.91 14.02
N GLU A 60 -14.27 14.49 15.12
CA GLU A 60 -13.02 13.73 15.12
C GLU A 60 -13.16 12.38 14.39
N GLU A 61 -14.27 11.67 14.62
CA GLU A 61 -14.58 10.39 13.94
C GLU A 61 -14.75 10.58 12.43
N ASP A 62 -15.48 11.62 12.01
CA ASP A 62 -15.66 11.96 10.59
C ASP A 62 -14.33 12.29 9.92
N TYR A 63 -13.47 13.07 10.61
CA TYR A 63 -12.14 13.39 10.13
C TYR A 63 -11.30 12.13 9.93
N HIS A 64 -11.24 11.24 10.92
CA HIS A 64 -10.52 9.96 10.83
C HIS A 64 -11.04 9.08 9.68
N ASN A 65 -12.35 9.01 9.48
CA ASN A 65 -12.95 8.26 8.38
C ASN A 65 -12.61 8.85 7.00
N ILE A 66 -12.62 10.18 6.87
CA ILE A 66 -12.24 10.87 5.64
C ILE A 66 -10.76 10.69 5.35
N GLU A 67 -9.90 10.88 6.35
CA GLU A 67 -8.45 10.72 6.25
C GLU A 67 -8.09 9.31 5.82
N ARG A 68 -8.60 8.29 6.53
CA ARG A 68 -8.41 6.88 6.18
C ARG A 68 -8.78 6.60 4.73
N ARG A 69 -9.95 7.05 4.29
CA ARG A 69 -10.42 6.82 2.91
C ARG A 69 -9.50 7.46 1.87
N LEU A 70 -9.09 8.71 2.08
CA LEU A 70 -8.24 9.45 1.12
C LEU A 70 -6.83 8.87 1.07
N VAL A 71 -6.25 8.51 2.22
CA VAL A 71 -4.95 7.84 2.28
C VAL A 71 -4.99 6.48 1.57
N LEU A 72 -6.07 5.71 1.73
CA LEU A 72 -6.26 4.45 1.00
C LEU A 72 -6.34 4.66 -0.52
N GLN A 73 -6.98 5.73 -0.99
CA GLN A 73 -7.02 6.05 -2.43
C GLN A 73 -5.64 6.45 -2.96
N ILE A 74 -4.86 7.19 -2.18
CA ILE A 74 -3.48 7.56 -2.52
C ILE A 74 -2.60 6.30 -2.60
N ALA A 75 -2.68 5.42 -1.60
CA ALA A 75 -1.97 4.15 -1.59
C ALA A 75 -2.31 3.31 -2.84
N LYS A 76 -3.59 3.21 -3.20
CA LYS A 76 -4.02 2.51 -4.43
C LYS A 76 -3.36 3.07 -5.69
N ILE A 77 -3.19 4.40 -5.81
CA ILE A 77 -2.51 4.99 -6.98
C ILE A 77 -1.02 4.64 -7.00
N TYR A 78 -0.35 4.63 -5.85
CA TYR A 78 1.05 4.18 -5.76
C TYR A 78 1.22 2.68 -5.98
N HIS A 79 0.18 1.89 -5.70
CA HIS A 79 0.14 0.45 -5.92
C HIS A 79 -0.37 0.04 -7.31
N GLN A 80 -0.72 0.96 -8.22
CA GLN A 80 -1.04 0.63 -9.62
C GLN A 80 0.17 0.15 -10.45
N GLY A 81 1.22 -0.37 -9.79
CA GLY A 81 2.25 -1.27 -10.32
C GLY A 81 2.25 -2.68 -9.69
N GLY A 82 1.21 -3.07 -8.94
CA GLY A 82 1.03 -4.42 -8.39
C GLY A 82 -0.24 -4.56 -7.54
N ASP A 83 -1.05 -5.58 -7.83
CA ASP A 83 -2.38 -5.77 -7.26
C ASP A 83 -2.32 -6.03 -5.74
N ILE A 84 -2.67 -5.03 -4.93
CA ILE A 84 -2.89 -5.22 -3.49
C ILE A 84 -4.38 -5.18 -3.25
N ASP A 85 -4.97 -6.35 -3.01
CA ASP A 85 -6.34 -6.46 -2.54
C ASP A 85 -6.38 -5.91 -1.10
N PRO A 86 -7.19 -4.86 -0.82
CA PRO A 86 -7.26 -4.24 0.50
C PRO A 86 -7.82 -5.19 1.59
N GLU A 87 -8.48 -6.28 1.21
CA GLU A 87 -8.94 -7.35 2.11
C GLU A 87 -7.82 -8.33 2.44
N THR A 88 -6.82 -8.48 1.54
CA THR A 88 -5.63 -9.31 1.75
C THR A 88 -4.35 -8.49 1.96
N ALA A 89 -4.48 -7.24 2.40
CA ALA A 89 -3.36 -6.38 2.73
C ALA A 89 -3.13 -6.36 4.24
N CYS A 90 -1.87 -6.39 4.66
CA CYS A 90 -1.56 -6.18 6.06
C CYS A 90 -2.05 -4.79 6.51
N PRO A 91 -2.86 -4.67 7.59
CA PRO A 91 -3.36 -3.37 8.03
C PRO A 91 -2.27 -2.47 8.63
N ALA A 92 -1.14 -3.04 9.08
CA ALA A 92 -0.05 -2.28 9.67
C ALA A 92 1.01 -1.82 8.65
N CYS A 93 1.39 -2.69 7.70
CA CYS A 93 2.49 -2.39 6.79
C CYS A 93 2.12 -2.45 5.31
N PHE A 94 0.85 -2.75 4.99
CA PHE A 94 0.30 -2.80 3.63
C PHE A 94 1.07 -3.69 2.66
N ALA A 95 1.80 -4.68 3.18
CA ALA A 95 2.36 -5.73 2.35
C ALA A 95 1.21 -6.61 1.86
N ALA A 96 1.35 -7.16 0.66
CA ALA A 96 0.53 -8.27 0.22
C ALA A 96 0.64 -9.39 1.27
N THR A 97 -0.50 -9.86 1.73
CA THR A 97 -0.58 -10.97 2.68
C THR A 97 -1.31 -12.13 2.04
N ASP A 98 -0.91 -13.34 2.42
CA ASP A 98 -1.66 -14.53 2.07
C ASP A 98 -3.01 -14.47 2.79
N PRO A 99 -4.16 -14.63 2.11
CA PRO A 99 -5.48 -14.67 2.76
C PRO A 99 -5.59 -15.80 3.81
N LYS A 100 -4.76 -16.85 3.73
CA LYS A 100 -4.64 -17.90 4.74
C LYS A 100 -3.56 -17.61 5.80
N GLY A 101 -2.80 -16.53 5.63
CA GLY A 101 -1.73 -16.10 6.53
C GLY A 101 -2.28 -15.58 7.86
N ARG A 102 -1.69 -16.03 8.98
CA ARG A 102 -2.08 -15.58 10.33
C ARG A 102 -1.39 -14.29 10.75
N TYR A 103 -0.17 -14.11 10.26
CA TYR A 103 0.68 -12.96 10.53
C TYR A 103 1.22 -12.44 9.21
N CYS A 104 1.48 -11.14 9.15
CA CYS A 104 2.19 -10.56 8.04
C CYS A 104 3.64 -11.08 8.02
N GLY A 105 4.03 -11.77 6.95
CA GLY A 105 5.42 -12.24 6.77
C GLY A 105 6.47 -11.12 6.66
N LYS A 106 6.04 -9.87 6.52
CA LYS A 106 6.93 -8.69 6.41
C LYS A 106 7.12 -7.96 7.74
N CYS A 107 6.06 -7.72 8.51
CA CYS A 107 6.13 -6.94 9.75
C CYS A 107 5.77 -7.70 11.03
N GLY A 108 5.24 -8.93 10.92
CA GLY A 108 4.83 -9.75 12.07
C GLY A 108 3.46 -9.41 12.67
N GLU A 109 2.74 -8.41 12.16
CA GLU A 109 1.40 -8.03 12.64
C GLU A 109 0.37 -9.16 12.44
N SER A 110 -0.57 -9.31 13.38
CA SER A 110 -1.66 -10.28 13.27
C SER A 110 -2.71 -9.83 12.25
N LEU A 111 -3.17 -10.74 11.38
CA LEU A 111 -4.12 -10.41 10.32
C LEU A 111 -5.59 -10.72 10.73
N PRO A 112 -6.55 -9.83 10.42
CA PRO A 112 -7.97 -10.04 10.71
C PRO A 112 -8.58 -11.00 9.65
N GLY A 113 -9.28 -12.05 10.09
CA GLY A 113 -9.87 -13.03 9.15
C GLY A 113 -10.02 -14.46 9.70
N GLN A 114 -9.69 -14.69 10.97
CA GLN A 114 -9.95 -15.98 11.59
C GLN A 114 -11.29 -15.95 12.29
N GLU A 115 -12.25 -16.65 11.73
CA GLU A 115 -13.53 -16.86 12.39
C GLU A 115 -13.28 -17.52 13.75
N ALA A 116 -13.66 -16.81 14.81
CA ALA A 116 -13.56 -17.34 16.16
C ALA A 116 -14.74 -18.30 16.37
N SER A 117 -14.41 -19.53 16.77
CA SER A 117 -15.36 -20.63 16.96
C SER A 117 -15.57 -20.93 18.43
N SER A 118 -16.76 -21.28 18.86
CA SER A 118 -16.97 -21.73 20.24
C SER A 118 -16.60 -23.20 20.39
N CYS A 119 -15.82 -23.53 21.42
CA CYS A 119 -15.51 -24.92 21.74
C CYS A 119 -16.79 -25.66 22.16
N SER A 120 -17.08 -26.79 21.50
CA SER A 120 -18.25 -27.62 21.80
C SER A 120 -18.21 -28.25 23.20
N ASN A 121 -17.03 -28.38 23.83
CA ASN A 121 -16.89 -28.97 25.16
C ASN A 121 -17.00 -27.94 26.29
N CYS A 122 -16.32 -26.79 26.19
CA CYS A 122 -16.26 -25.80 27.27
C CYS A 122 -17.03 -24.50 26.99
N GLY A 123 -17.57 -24.34 25.78
CA GLY A 123 -18.31 -23.15 25.35
C GLY A 123 -17.47 -21.89 25.15
N LYS A 124 -16.17 -21.92 25.46
CA LYS A 124 -15.28 -20.77 25.31
C LYS A 124 -14.90 -20.56 23.85
N THR A 125 -14.78 -19.30 23.46
CA THR A 125 -14.30 -18.89 22.14
C THR A 125 -12.86 -19.35 21.94
N CYS A 126 -12.62 -20.03 20.82
CA CYS A 126 -11.37 -20.56 20.36
C CYS A 126 -11.18 -20.12 18.91
N GLU A 127 -10.00 -19.64 18.56
CA GLU A 127 -9.69 -19.35 17.16
C GLU A 127 -9.78 -20.64 16.34
N ALA A 128 -10.42 -20.59 15.16
CA ALA A 128 -10.73 -21.78 14.35
C ALA A 128 -9.52 -22.67 14.01
N HIS A 129 -8.29 -22.13 14.11
CA HIS A 129 -7.07 -22.82 13.74
C HIS A 129 -6.46 -23.70 14.85
N PHE A 130 -6.93 -23.61 16.09
CA PHE A 130 -6.39 -24.44 17.17
C PHE A 130 -6.88 -25.87 16.98
N LYS A 131 -5.96 -26.85 16.83
CA LYS A 131 -6.33 -28.28 16.82
C LYS A 131 -7.00 -28.72 18.11
N PHE A 132 -6.63 -28.09 19.23
CA PHE A 132 -7.15 -28.36 20.56
C PHE A 132 -7.49 -27.05 21.26
N CYS A 133 -8.62 -27.03 21.96
CA CYS A 133 -9.05 -25.92 22.78
C CYS A 133 -7.99 -25.61 23.85
N PRO A 134 -7.44 -24.38 23.91
CA PRO A 134 -6.42 -24.01 24.90
C PRO A 134 -6.98 -23.98 26.34
N HIS A 135 -8.30 -24.01 26.51
CA HIS A 135 -8.95 -23.93 27.82
C HIS A 135 -9.35 -25.28 28.42
N CYS A 136 -9.54 -26.32 27.60
CA CYS A 136 -9.98 -27.63 28.09
C CYS A 136 -9.31 -28.83 27.42
N GLY A 137 -8.47 -28.62 26.40
CA GLY A 137 -7.75 -29.67 25.69
C GLY A 137 -8.58 -30.50 24.71
N ALA A 138 -9.90 -30.25 24.59
CA ALA A 138 -10.75 -30.94 23.62
C ALA A 138 -10.40 -30.55 22.18
N ALA A 139 -10.56 -31.47 21.23
CA ALA A 139 -10.34 -31.18 19.81
C ALA A 139 -11.30 -30.07 19.31
N ASN A 140 -10.78 -29.08 18.59
CA ASN A 140 -11.61 -28.05 17.99
C ASN A 140 -12.13 -28.52 16.62
N ALA A 141 -13.44 -28.56 16.43
CA ALA A 141 -14.09 -29.26 15.32
C ALA A 141 -14.18 -28.45 14.00
N LEU A 142 -13.16 -27.65 13.66
CA LEU A 142 -13.16 -26.82 12.43
C LEU A 142 -12.11 -27.22 11.38
N ILE A 143 -11.60 -28.45 11.43
CA ILE A 143 -10.63 -28.95 10.45
C ILE A 143 -11.27 -29.99 9.54
N GLU A 144 -12.37 -29.65 8.85
CA GLU A 144 -12.78 -30.38 7.65
C GLU A 144 -13.29 -29.40 6.59
N ALA A 145 -12.37 -28.92 5.77
CA ALA A 145 -12.60 -28.59 4.37
C ALA A 145 -11.26 -28.80 3.63
N ASP A 146 -11.30 -29.58 2.55
CA ASP A 146 -10.22 -29.93 1.62
C ASP A 146 -9.58 -31.32 1.85
N ALA A 147 -10.33 -32.34 1.45
CA ALA A 147 -9.82 -33.63 0.97
C ALA A 147 -9.56 -33.56 -0.54
#